data_AF-A0A7J4KIN5-F1
#
_entry.id   AF-A0A7J4KIN5-F1
#
_cell.length_a   1.000
_cell.length_b   1.000
_cell.length_c   1.000
_cell.angle_alpha   90.00
_cell.angle_beta   90.00
_cell.angle_gamma   90.00
#
_symmetry.space_group_name_H-M   'P 1'
#
loop_
_entity.id
_entity.type
_entity.pdbx_description
1 polymer ?
#
loop_
_entity_poly.entity_id
_entity_poly.type
_entity_poly.pdbx_seq_one_letter_code
_entity_poly.pdbx_strand_id
1 'polypeptide(L)'
;SAGNYWSDYTGSDDDGDGIGDTPYAILDGINTDKYPFMEPYSGHDTTPPVVKIQSPSNGVYLRGLRLLSGLFKKSTIIYGPITIDVEASDAGSGIERVEFLIDDSVNPESTDTQSPYSWEWTQPFLFMRKHTIIVVAYDNAGNPNYDQLDVRKYL
;
A
#
# COMPACT_ATOMS: atom_id res chain seq x y z
N SER A 1 -23.85 -6.23 -16.33
CA SER A 1 -22.88 -6.02 -17.40
C SER A 1 -22.48 -4.57 -17.38
N ALA A 2 -21.19 -4.26 -17.33
CA ALA A 2 -20.71 -2.89 -17.51
C ALA A 2 -21.06 -2.41 -18.93
N GLY A 3 -21.32 -1.12 -19.11
CA GLY A 3 -21.62 -0.55 -20.43
C GLY A 3 -20.36 -0.35 -21.28
N ASN A 4 -20.52 0.17 -22.50
CA ASN A 4 -19.41 0.44 -23.41
C ASN A 4 -19.06 1.92 -23.42
N TYR A 5 -17.82 2.22 -23.78
CA TYR A 5 -17.44 3.59 -24.15
C TYR A 5 -17.72 3.84 -25.63
N TRP A 6 -18.30 5.01 -25.92
CA TRP A 6 -18.61 5.47 -27.26
C TRP A 6 -17.96 6.84 -27.46
N SER A 7 -17.01 6.94 -28.40
CA SER A 7 -16.22 8.17 -28.60
C SER A 7 -17.04 9.38 -29.04
N ASP A 8 -18.25 9.15 -29.55
CA ASP A 8 -19.22 10.15 -29.99
C ASP A 8 -20.37 10.36 -29.00
N TYR A 9 -20.32 9.73 -27.81
CA TYR A 9 -21.32 9.94 -26.77
C TYR A 9 -21.17 11.33 -26.14
N THR A 10 -22.28 12.07 -26.13
CA THR A 10 -22.36 13.44 -25.61
C THR A 10 -23.48 13.60 -24.59
N GLY A 11 -23.90 12.52 -23.92
CA GLY A 11 -24.94 12.57 -22.89
C GLY A 11 -24.43 13.12 -21.57
N SER A 12 -25.34 13.27 -20.60
CA SER A 12 -25.01 13.76 -19.25
C SER A 12 -24.58 12.63 -18.32
N ASP A 13 -23.86 13.03 -17.27
CA ASP A 13 -23.55 12.28 -16.06
C ASP A 13 -23.81 13.24 -14.90
N ASP A 14 -25.05 13.20 -14.40
CA ASP A 14 -25.57 14.17 -13.43
C ASP A 14 -25.10 13.84 -12.00
N ASP A 15 -24.74 12.58 -11.71
CA ASP A 15 -24.26 12.15 -10.39
C ASP A 15 -22.73 12.04 -10.29
N GLY A 16 -22.02 12.12 -11.42
CA GLY A 16 -20.57 12.19 -11.51
C GLY A 16 -19.88 10.85 -11.26
N ASP A 17 -20.56 9.73 -11.51
CA ASP A 17 -20.03 8.38 -11.27
C ASP A 17 -19.22 7.81 -12.46
N GLY A 18 -19.13 8.55 -13.57
CA GLY A 18 -18.42 8.16 -14.79
C GLY A 18 -19.28 7.35 -15.77
N ILE A 19 -20.54 7.10 -15.44
CA ILE A 19 -21.53 6.42 -16.28
C ILE A 19 -22.54 7.47 -16.75
N GLY A 20 -22.81 7.47 -18.05
CA GLY A 20 -23.79 8.35 -18.65
C GLY A 20 -25.22 7.98 -18.27
N ASP A 21 -25.98 8.95 -17.77
CA ASP A 21 -27.42 8.86 -17.46
C ASP A 21 -28.29 8.79 -18.71
N THR A 22 -27.75 9.23 -19.85
CA THR A 22 -28.45 9.23 -21.14
C THR A 22 -28.11 7.97 -21.91
N PRO A 23 -29.08 7.07 -22.19
CA PRO A 23 -28.80 5.86 -22.96
C PRO A 23 -28.31 6.18 -24.38
N TYR A 24 -27.29 5.46 -24.85
CA TYR A 24 -26.72 5.61 -26.18
C TYR A 24 -27.40 4.64 -27.18
N ALA A 25 -27.95 5.19 -28.26
CA ALA A 25 -28.61 4.40 -29.30
C ALA A 25 -27.58 3.84 -30.29
N ILE A 26 -27.49 2.51 -30.39
CA ILE A 26 -26.58 1.85 -31.34
C ILE A 26 -27.23 1.89 -32.72
N LEU A 27 -26.50 2.43 -33.71
CA LEU A 27 -26.97 2.78 -35.06
C LEU A 27 -27.68 1.65 -35.84
N ASP A 28 -27.55 0.40 -35.42
CA ASP A 28 -28.27 -0.75 -36.00
C ASP A 28 -29.72 -0.91 -35.50
N GLY A 29 -30.22 0.04 -34.69
CA GLY A 29 -31.66 0.27 -34.48
C GLY A 29 -32.41 -0.74 -33.61
N ILE A 30 -31.72 -1.73 -33.04
CA ILE A 30 -32.33 -2.79 -32.21
C ILE A 30 -31.84 -2.75 -30.76
N ASN A 31 -30.69 -2.12 -30.49
CA ASN A 31 -30.06 -2.10 -29.17
C ASN A 31 -29.71 -0.69 -28.70
N THR A 32 -29.85 -0.50 -27.38
CA THR A 32 -29.49 0.73 -26.68
C THR A 32 -28.57 0.34 -25.53
N ASP A 33 -27.42 1.01 -25.44
CA ASP A 33 -26.57 0.93 -24.27
C ASP A 33 -27.15 1.85 -23.18
N LYS A 34 -27.58 1.27 -22.06
CA LYS A 34 -28.24 2.02 -20.98
C LYS A 34 -27.27 2.69 -20.02
N TYR A 35 -25.99 2.32 -20.10
CA TYR A 35 -24.97 2.75 -19.16
C TYR A 35 -23.66 3.10 -19.91
N PRO A 36 -23.68 3.97 -20.92
CA PRO A 36 -22.49 4.32 -21.69
C PRO A 36 -21.45 4.98 -20.78
N PHE A 37 -20.17 4.60 -20.88
CA PHE A 37 -19.12 5.29 -20.13
C PHE A 37 -18.88 6.71 -20.67
N MET A 38 -18.71 7.70 -19.78
CA MET A 38 -18.43 9.10 -20.16
C MET A 38 -17.03 9.27 -20.76
N GLU A 39 -16.11 8.40 -20.37
CA GLU A 39 -14.73 8.35 -20.85
C GLU A 39 -14.33 6.92 -21.21
N PRO A 40 -13.28 6.70 -22.03
CA PRO A 40 -12.82 5.36 -22.32
C PRO A 40 -12.56 4.61 -21.02
N TYR A 41 -13.09 3.38 -20.88
CA TYR A 41 -12.80 2.56 -19.71
C TYR A 41 -11.28 2.41 -19.57
N SER A 42 -10.72 3.12 -18.62
CA SER A 42 -9.28 3.30 -18.44
C SER A 42 -8.65 2.15 -17.65
N GLY A 43 -9.46 1.21 -17.15
CA GLY A 43 -8.96 0.11 -16.33
C GLY A 43 -8.27 0.61 -15.07
N HIS A 44 -8.82 1.64 -14.42
CA HIS A 44 -8.29 2.14 -13.15
C HIS A 44 -8.07 0.97 -12.19
N ASP A 45 -6.83 0.85 -11.74
CA ASP A 45 -6.45 -0.14 -10.76
C ASP A 45 -7.08 0.20 -9.42
N THR A 46 -7.91 -0.70 -8.91
CA THR A 46 -8.54 -0.60 -7.58
C THR A 46 -8.02 -1.68 -6.64
N THR A 47 -6.98 -2.40 -7.04
CA THR A 47 -6.45 -3.53 -6.28
C THR A 47 -5.39 -3.01 -5.32
N PRO A 48 -5.57 -3.15 -4.00
CA PRO A 48 -4.53 -2.71 -3.07
C PRO A 48 -3.23 -3.49 -3.27
N PRO A 49 -2.07 -2.85 -3.06
CA PRO A 49 -0.78 -3.52 -3.13
C PRO A 49 -0.66 -4.60 -2.05
N VAL A 50 0.26 -5.56 -2.24
CA VAL A 50 0.74 -6.45 -1.17
C VAL A 50 1.98 -5.83 -0.55
N VAL A 51 2.07 -5.83 0.78
CA VAL A 51 3.22 -5.34 1.54
C VAL A 51 3.54 -6.28 2.69
N LYS A 52 4.83 -6.48 2.96
CA LYS A 52 5.31 -7.36 4.02
C LYS A 52 6.66 -6.95 4.56
N ILE A 53 6.75 -6.87 5.89
CA ILE A 53 8.02 -6.67 6.60
C ILE A 53 8.83 -7.97 6.55
N GLN A 54 10.00 -7.92 5.91
CA GLN A 54 10.95 -9.04 5.81
C GLN A 54 11.95 -9.04 6.97
N SER A 55 12.39 -7.84 7.36
CA SER A 55 13.29 -7.61 8.50
C SER A 55 12.81 -6.39 9.28
N PRO A 56 12.87 -6.41 10.62
CA PRO A 56 13.27 -7.54 11.45
C PRO A 56 12.20 -8.66 11.47
N SER A 57 12.61 -9.89 11.76
CA SER A 57 11.70 -11.02 12.03
C SER A 57 11.94 -11.53 13.44
N ASN A 58 11.15 -12.50 13.92
CA ASN A 58 11.28 -13.03 15.28
C ASN A 58 12.74 -13.33 15.67
N GLY A 59 13.24 -12.67 16.71
CA GLY A 59 14.61 -12.84 17.15
C GLY A 59 15.15 -11.70 18.00
N VAL A 60 16.43 -11.82 18.36
CA VAL A 60 17.18 -10.79 19.09
C VAL A 60 18.19 -10.16 18.15
N TYR A 61 18.18 -8.82 18.08
CA TYR A 61 19.04 -8.01 17.24
C TYR A 61 19.92 -7.12 18.09
N LEU A 62 21.21 -7.04 17.75
CA LEU A 62 22.16 -6.10 18.34
C LEU A 62 22.79 -5.28 17.22
N ARG A 63 22.45 -4.00 17.13
CA ARG A 63 22.94 -3.04 16.11
C ARG A 63 22.81 -3.61 14.70
N GLY A 64 21.59 -4.04 14.34
CA GLY A 64 21.27 -4.68 13.06
C GLY A 64 21.63 -6.17 12.95
N LEU A 65 22.51 -6.70 13.79
CA LEU A 65 22.91 -8.11 13.72
C LEU A 65 21.91 -9.03 14.43
N ARG A 66 21.28 -9.97 13.70
CA ARG A 66 20.41 -10.99 14.28
C ARG A 66 21.24 -12.07 14.99
N LEU A 67 21.16 -12.12 16.32
CA LEU A 67 21.94 -13.05 17.16
C LEU A 67 21.22 -14.37 17.42
N LEU A 68 19.88 -14.35 17.54
CA LEU A 68 19.08 -15.51 17.97
C LEU A 68 17.74 -15.52 17.23
N SER A 69 17.38 -16.63 16.59
CA SER A 69 16.10 -16.80 15.87
C SER A 69 15.11 -17.75 16.56
N GLY A 70 15.56 -18.55 17.55
CA GLY A 70 14.79 -19.69 18.08
C GLY A 70 14.39 -19.65 19.56
N LEU A 71 14.92 -18.72 20.36
CA LEU A 71 14.65 -18.65 21.81
C LEU A 71 13.27 -18.04 22.13
N PHE A 72 12.73 -17.19 21.24
CA PHE A 72 11.44 -16.55 21.43
C PHE A 72 10.64 -16.63 20.12
N LYS A 73 9.84 -17.68 19.96
CA LYS A 73 9.16 -18.01 18.67
C LYS A 73 8.18 -16.95 18.13
N LYS A 74 7.96 -15.84 18.85
CA LYS A 74 7.05 -14.73 18.49
C LYS A 74 7.48 -13.40 19.12
N SER A 75 8.77 -13.12 19.21
CA SER A 75 9.22 -11.83 19.75
C SER A 75 10.43 -11.31 19.00
N THR A 76 10.37 -10.03 18.66
CA THR A 76 11.46 -9.27 18.06
C THR A 76 11.99 -8.29 19.11
N ILE A 77 13.24 -8.46 19.53
CA ILE A 77 13.92 -7.63 20.52
C ILE A 77 15.12 -6.98 19.84
N ILE A 78 15.24 -5.66 19.96
CA ILE A 78 16.19 -4.85 19.20
C ILE A 78 17.02 -4.01 20.17
N TYR A 79 18.33 -4.12 20.08
CA TYR A 79 19.30 -3.32 20.83
C TYR A 79 20.05 -2.39 19.87
N GLY A 80 19.75 -1.09 19.85
CA GLY A 80 20.36 -0.11 18.95
C GLY A 80 19.67 0.03 17.59
N PRO A 81 20.38 0.53 16.54
CA PRO A 81 19.80 0.74 15.22
C PRO A 81 19.39 -0.58 14.56
N ILE A 82 18.38 -0.50 13.70
CA ILE A 82 17.85 -1.64 12.95
C ILE A 82 17.38 -1.18 11.56
N THR A 83 17.66 -2.00 10.55
CA THR A 83 17.13 -1.81 9.20
C THR A 83 15.80 -2.56 9.07
N ILE A 84 14.78 -1.86 8.61
CA ILE A 84 13.46 -2.40 8.29
C ILE A 84 13.42 -2.61 6.78
N ASP A 85 13.41 -3.88 6.36
CA ASP A 85 13.36 -4.26 4.96
C ASP A 85 11.95 -4.70 4.60
N VAL A 86 11.42 -4.16 3.50
CA VAL A 86 10.02 -4.35 3.09
C VAL A 86 9.98 -4.91 1.68
N GLU A 87 9.16 -5.95 1.50
CA GLU A 87 8.73 -6.42 0.20
C GLU A 87 7.35 -5.81 -0.10
N ALA A 88 7.24 -5.08 -1.21
CA ALA A 88 5.98 -4.56 -1.70
C ALA A 88 5.83 -4.89 -3.19
N SER A 89 4.65 -5.32 -3.59
CA SER A 89 4.33 -5.65 -4.97
C SER A 89 2.87 -5.37 -5.25
N ASP A 90 2.58 -4.84 -6.42
CA ASP A 90 1.22 -4.69 -6.90
C ASP A 90 1.07 -5.37 -8.27
N ALA A 91 -0.11 -5.92 -8.53
CA ALA A 91 -0.41 -6.64 -9.76
C ALA A 91 -0.93 -5.74 -10.90
N GLY A 92 -1.37 -4.53 -10.57
CA GLY A 92 -1.90 -3.54 -11.50
C GLY A 92 -0.89 -2.43 -11.80
N SER A 93 -1.09 -1.29 -11.16
CA SER A 93 -0.40 -0.02 -11.40
C SER A 93 1.04 0.03 -10.87
N GLY A 94 1.46 -0.94 -10.08
CA GLY A 94 2.80 -0.98 -9.46
C GLY A 94 2.91 -0.07 -8.24
N ILE A 95 4.00 -0.19 -7.48
CA ILE A 95 4.18 0.57 -6.22
C ILE A 95 4.67 1.99 -6.49
N GLU A 96 4.01 2.99 -5.92
CA GLU A 96 4.45 4.39 -5.91
C GLU A 96 5.46 4.64 -4.78
N ARG A 97 5.12 4.25 -3.54
CA ARG A 97 5.95 4.48 -2.36
C ARG A 97 5.62 3.54 -1.19
N VAL A 98 6.58 3.42 -0.27
CA VAL A 98 6.42 2.78 1.03
C VAL A 98 6.73 3.80 2.13
N GLU A 99 5.78 3.97 3.05
CA GLU A 99 5.89 4.84 4.22
C GLU A 99 6.17 4.00 5.47
N PHE A 100 7.08 4.50 6.32
CA PHE A 100 7.49 3.85 7.56
C PHE A 100 7.03 4.70 8.75
N LEU A 101 6.23 4.12 9.63
CA LEU A 101 5.68 4.77 10.82
C LEU A 101 6.03 3.94 12.06
N ILE A 102 6.16 4.63 13.19
CA ILE A 102 6.36 4.02 14.51
C ILE A 102 5.16 4.36 15.40
N ASP A 103 4.67 3.33 16.08
CA ASP A 103 3.51 3.38 16.97
C ASP A 103 2.26 3.90 16.23
N ASP A 104 1.52 4.84 16.82
CA ASP A 104 0.29 5.43 16.25
C ASP A 104 0.54 6.80 15.60
N SER A 105 1.78 7.07 15.14
CA SER A 105 2.11 8.32 14.47
C SER A 105 1.27 8.51 13.20
N VAL A 106 0.76 9.73 13.00
CA VAL A 106 0.02 10.14 11.80
C VAL A 106 0.97 10.45 10.63
N ASN A 107 2.18 10.90 10.94
CA ASN A 107 3.18 11.25 9.93
C ASN A 107 4.23 10.13 9.83
N PRO A 108 4.69 9.79 8.62
CA PRO A 108 5.78 8.85 8.45
C PRO A 108 7.09 9.41 8.97
N GLU A 109 7.89 8.54 9.59
CA GLU A 109 9.28 8.81 9.95
C GLU A 109 10.19 8.75 8.70
N SER A 110 9.78 7.97 7.69
CA SER A 110 10.47 7.88 6.41
C SER A 110 9.53 7.46 5.27
N THR A 111 9.91 7.81 4.04
CA THR A 111 9.21 7.42 2.81
C THR A 111 10.27 6.97 1.81
N ASP A 112 10.09 5.79 1.24
CA ASP A 112 10.95 5.24 0.20
C ASP A 112 10.16 5.01 -1.08
N THR A 113 10.64 5.55 -2.19
CA THR A 113 10.01 5.47 -3.51
C THR A 113 10.74 4.53 -4.46
N GLN A 114 11.82 3.88 -4.00
CA GLN A 114 12.67 3.04 -4.85
C GLN A 114 12.87 1.65 -4.23
N SER A 115 12.41 0.62 -4.94
CA SER A 115 12.69 -0.77 -4.57
C SER A 115 14.19 -1.08 -4.73
N PRO A 116 14.83 -1.82 -3.79
CA PRO A 116 14.25 -2.46 -2.60
C PRO A 116 13.95 -1.47 -1.47
N TYR A 117 12.73 -1.55 -0.92
CA TYR A 117 12.24 -0.62 0.10
C TYR A 117 12.87 -0.88 1.45
N SER A 118 13.53 0.12 2.02
CA SER A 118 14.24 -0.05 3.28
C SER A 118 14.38 1.26 4.06
N TRP A 119 14.34 1.16 5.39
CA TRP A 119 14.60 2.29 6.27
C TRP A 119 15.43 1.88 7.51
N GLU A 120 16.46 2.66 7.83
CA GLU A 120 17.22 2.48 9.07
C GLU A 120 16.59 3.25 10.23
N TRP A 121 16.01 2.51 11.16
CA TRP A 121 15.46 3.07 12.40
C TRP A 121 16.56 3.24 13.45
N THR A 122 17.05 4.48 13.59
CA THR A 122 18.20 4.84 14.44
C THR A 122 17.81 5.50 15.77
N GLN A 123 16.56 5.95 15.91
CA GLN A 123 16.09 6.71 17.08
C GLN A 123 16.32 5.92 18.37
N PRO A 124 17.03 6.50 19.36
CA PRO A 124 17.36 5.79 20.59
C PRO A 124 16.22 5.82 21.61
N PHE A 125 16.12 4.77 22.43
CA PHE A 125 15.18 4.73 23.56
C PHE A 125 15.92 4.38 24.86
N LEU A 126 15.84 5.26 25.86
CA LEU A 126 16.53 5.10 27.15
C LEU A 126 16.09 3.85 27.93
N PHE A 127 14.87 3.38 27.68
CA PHE A 127 14.29 2.22 28.36
C PHE A 127 13.67 1.28 27.34
N MET A 128 13.59 -0.01 27.71
CA MET A 128 12.92 -0.99 26.87
C MET A 128 11.45 -0.60 26.71
N ARG A 129 11.06 -0.28 25.48
CA ARG A 129 9.67 0.04 25.13
C ARG A 129 9.16 -0.92 24.07
N LYS A 130 7.88 -1.25 24.18
CA LYS A 130 7.16 -1.87 23.09
C LYS A 130 6.89 -0.79 22.06
N HIS A 131 7.10 -1.14 20.80
CA HIS A 131 6.74 -0.32 19.66
C HIS A 131 6.05 -1.18 18.61
N THR A 132 5.25 -0.53 17.78
CA THR A 132 4.70 -1.16 16.58
C THR A 132 5.34 -0.48 15.38
N ILE A 133 6.08 -1.25 14.58
CA ILE A 133 6.52 -0.79 13.27
C ILE A 133 5.34 -0.95 12.33
N ILE A 134 4.95 0.10 11.62
CA ILE A 134 3.90 0.07 10.61
C ILE A 134 4.54 0.47 9.28
N VAL A 135 4.28 -0.32 8.24
CA VAL A 135 4.69 0.01 6.88
C VAL A 135 3.47 0.07 5.99
N VAL A 136 3.31 1.16 5.26
CA VAL A 136 2.17 1.38 4.35
C VAL A 136 2.70 1.51 2.94
N ALA A 137 2.26 0.65 2.03
CA ALA A 137 2.56 0.77 0.61
C ALA A 137 1.37 1.42 -0.10
N TYR A 138 1.67 2.35 -1.01
CA TYR A 138 0.71 2.95 -1.93
C TYR A 138 1.11 2.56 -3.35
N ASP A 139 0.14 2.12 -4.15
CA ASP A 139 0.32 1.91 -5.58
C ASP A 139 0.20 3.23 -6.37
N ASN A 140 0.48 3.20 -7.68
CA ASN A 140 0.37 4.38 -8.54
C ASN A 140 -1.08 4.81 -8.83
N ALA A 141 -2.07 4.01 -8.45
CA ALA A 141 -3.48 4.34 -8.51
C ALA A 141 -4.03 4.94 -7.20
N GLY A 142 -3.18 5.02 -6.16
CA GLY A 142 -3.52 5.56 -4.85
C GLY A 142 -4.16 4.56 -3.89
N ASN A 143 -4.21 3.26 -4.21
CA ASN A 143 -4.70 2.25 -3.28
C ASN A 143 -3.62 1.94 -2.21
N PRO A 144 -3.98 1.96 -0.92
CA PRO A 144 -3.05 1.63 0.16
C PRO A 144 -3.23 0.20 0.66
N ASN A 145 -2.14 -0.37 1.18
CA ASN A 145 -2.19 -1.51 2.09
C ASN A 145 -1.04 -1.42 3.11
N TYR A 146 -1.12 -2.17 4.21
CA TYR A 146 -0.13 -2.08 5.28
C TYR A 146 0.24 -3.44 5.89
N ASP A 147 1.43 -3.49 6.49
CA ASP A 147 1.87 -4.56 7.38
C ASP A 147 2.41 -3.95 8.68
N GLN A 148 2.42 -4.72 9.76
CA GLN A 148 2.86 -4.23 11.06
C GLN A 148 3.59 -5.30 11.87
N LEU A 149 4.54 -4.84 12.69
CA LEU A 149 5.34 -5.70 13.55
C LEU A 149 5.55 -5.10 14.92
N ASP A 150 5.07 -5.81 15.95
CA ASP A 150 5.35 -5.48 17.33
C ASP A 150 6.77 -5.89 17.73
N VAL A 151 7.52 -4.93 18.28
CA VAL A 151 8.90 -5.11 18.72
C VAL A 151 9.11 -4.60 20.14
N ARG A 152 10.20 -5.02 20.77
CA ARG A 152 10.77 -4.35 21.95
C ARG A 152 12.10 -3.73 21.57
N LYS A 153 12.23 -2.41 21.63
CA LYS A 153 13.48 -1.72 21.31
C LYS A 153 14.13 -1.16 22.57
N TYR A 154 15.46 -1.23 22.63
CA TYR A 154 16.33 -0.72 23.68
C TYR A 154 17.53 0.01 23.07
N LEU A 155 17.82 1.21 23.57
CA LEU A 155 18.88 2.11 23.08
C LEU A 155 18.82 2.48 21.60
#